data_AF-A0A3C1YVB2-F1
#
_entry.id   AF-A0A3C1YVB2-F1
#
_cell.length_a   1.000
_cell.length_b   1.000
_cell.length_c   1.000
_cell.angle_alpha   90.00
_cell.angle_beta   90.00
_cell.angle_gamma   90.00
#
_symmetry.space_group_name_H-M   'P 1'
#
loop_
_entity.id
_entity.type
_entity.pdbx_description
1 polymer ?
#
loop_
_entity_poly.entity_id
_entity_poly.type
_entity_poly.pdbx_seq_one_letter_code
_entity_poly.pdbx_strand_id
1 'polypeptide(L)'
;MIPIFTEGSGLGNPEAGGWAYIIQDSAHRREGFGYCVVTTNNRRETMAAIEALNVLSSSRSVVRHSDSQLLIKAMTLGWKRKQNQDLEADLDQVVMPHFSAGANIRTTTVARHSPDGEMVQRFLVRLL
;
A
#
# COMPACT_ATOMS: atom_id res chain seq x y z
N MET A 1 16.84 -1.71 -2.50
CA MET A 1 15.38 -1.58 -2.72
C MET A 1 14.84 -0.70 -1.62
N ILE A 2 13.86 0.15 -1.91
CA ILE A 2 13.25 1.04 -0.93
C ILE A 2 12.11 0.31 -0.21
N PRO A 3 12.16 0.13 1.12
CA PRO A 3 11.04 -0.40 1.88
C PRO A 3 9.86 0.57 1.92
N ILE A 4 8.68 0.02 1.66
CA ILE A 4 7.38 0.69 1.77
C ILE A 4 6.51 -0.11 2.73
N PHE A 5 5.97 0.55 3.73
CA PHE A 5 5.02 0.00 4.68
C PHE A 5 3.66 0.65 4.44
N THR A 6 2.60 -0.15 4.35
CA THR A 6 1.24 0.31 4.06
C THR A 6 0.25 -0.31 5.02
N GLU A 7 -0.73 0.46 5.50
CA GLU A 7 -1.77 -0.01 6.42
C GLU A 7 -3.12 0.64 6.12
N GLY A 8 -4.20 -0.07 6.47
CA GLY A 8 -5.58 0.42 6.38
C GLY A 8 -6.37 0.10 7.65
N SER A 9 -7.08 1.09 8.20
CA SER A 9 -7.83 0.94 9.44
C SER A 9 -9.23 1.56 9.35
N GLY A 10 -10.18 0.95 10.04
CA GLY A 10 -11.51 1.50 10.29
C GLY A 10 -12.30 0.61 11.23
N LEU A 11 -13.41 1.15 11.74
CA LEU A 11 -14.20 0.53 12.81
C LEU A 11 -15.13 -0.59 12.31
N GLY A 12 -15.26 -0.73 11.00
CA GLY A 12 -16.18 -1.65 10.33
C GLY A 12 -15.84 -1.86 8.86
N ASN A 13 -16.70 -2.61 8.17
CA ASN A 13 -16.48 -3.03 6.78
C ASN A 13 -17.81 -3.35 6.05
N PRO A 14 -18.36 -2.44 5.21
CA PRO A 14 -17.86 -1.11 4.86
C PRO A 14 -18.18 -0.04 5.92
N GLU A 15 -17.22 0.85 6.17
CA GLU A 15 -17.37 2.02 7.05
C GLU A 15 -16.32 3.09 6.70
N ALA A 16 -16.39 4.23 7.37
CA ALA A 16 -15.32 5.20 7.43
C ALA A 16 -13.98 4.57 7.86
N GLY A 17 -12.89 5.12 7.35
CA GLY A 17 -11.57 4.91 7.95
C GLY A 17 -10.45 5.40 7.06
N GLY A 18 -9.22 5.17 7.49
CA GLY A 18 -8.04 5.75 6.90
C GLY A 18 -7.05 4.75 6.36
N TRP A 19 -6.17 5.23 5.50
CA TRP A 19 -5.03 4.50 4.98
C TRP A 19 -3.77 5.31 5.26
N ALA A 20 -2.63 4.63 5.39
CA ALA A 20 -1.35 5.28 5.55
C ALA A 20 -0.21 4.51 4.91
N TYR A 21 0.85 5.22 4.55
CA TYR A 21 2.11 4.63 4.12
C TYR A 21 3.32 5.30 4.77
N ILE A 22 4.40 4.54 4.86
CA ILE A 22 5.74 5.00 5.25
C ILE A 22 6.73 4.45 4.22
N ILE A 23 7.49 5.34 3.60
CA ILE A 23 8.59 5.02 2.69
C ILE A 23 9.88 5.39 3.41
N GLN A 24 10.80 4.43 3.53
CA GLN A 24 12.07 4.63 4.20
C GLN A 24 13.20 4.51 3.19
N ASP A 25 13.60 5.65 2.63
CA ASP A 25 14.85 5.77 1.87
C ASP A 25 16.01 5.94 2.87
N SER A 26 17.20 5.50 2.48
CA SER A 26 18.44 5.51 3.27
C SER A 26 18.69 6.80 4.07
N ALA A 27 18.30 7.97 3.53
CA ALA A 27 18.45 9.27 4.17
C ALA A 27 17.12 10.02 4.41
N HIS A 28 15.99 9.49 3.96
CA HIS A 28 14.72 10.23 3.96
C HIS A 28 13.54 9.32 4.29
N ARG A 29 12.74 9.75 5.26
CA ARG A 29 11.42 9.16 5.55
C ARG A 29 10.35 10.00 4.88
N ARG A 30 9.49 9.38 4.08
CA ARG A 30 8.29 10.01 3.51
C ARG A 30 7.07 9.28 4.02
N GLU A 31 6.06 10.02 4.44
CA GLU A 31 4.86 9.49 5.07
C GLU A 31 3.66 10.17 4.47
N GLY A 32 2.56 9.42 4.32
CA GLY A 32 1.30 9.95 3.83
C GLY A 32 0.14 9.16 4.40
N PHE A 33 -0.99 9.83 4.49
CA PHE A 33 -2.23 9.25 4.99
C PHE A 33 -3.43 9.91 4.32
N GLY A 34 -4.57 9.24 4.38
CA GLY A 34 -5.83 9.79 3.91
C GLY A 34 -7.01 9.13 4.60
N TYR A 35 -8.17 9.73 4.42
CA TYR A 35 -9.44 9.28 4.98
C TYR A 35 -10.45 9.00 3.87
N CYS A 36 -11.24 7.95 4.06
CA CYS A 36 -12.32 7.56 3.15
C CYS A 36 -13.61 7.42 3.95
N VAL A 37 -14.66 8.13 3.52
CA VAL A 37 -15.96 8.22 4.22
C VAL A 37 -16.70 6.88 4.27
N VAL A 38 -16.64 6.09 3.19
CA VAL A 38 -17.19 4.73 3.11
C VAL A 38 -16.21 3.87 2.33
N THR A 39 -15.61 2.89 2.99
CA THR A 39 -14.58 2.04 2.39
C THR A 39 -14.52 0.66 3.05
N THR A 40 -13.74 -0.24 2.47
CA THR A 40 -13.46 -1.57 3.02
C THR A 40 -11.99 -1.69 3.39
N ASN A 41 -11.63 -2.68 4.22
CA ASN A 41 -10.22 -2.92 4.60
C ASN A 41 -9.31 -3.05 3.37
N ASN A 42 -9.70 -3.92 2.43
CA ASN A 42 -8.93 -4.18 1.23
C ASN A 42 -8.76 -2.92 0.35
N ARG A 43 -9.78 -2.05 0.30
CA ARG A 43 -9.71 -0.79 -0.46
C ARG A 43 -8.72 0.18 0.18
N ARG A 44 -8.73 0.33 1.51
CA ARG A 44 -7.77 1.19 2.24
C ARG A 44 -6.33 0.72 2.07
N GLU A 45 -6.08 -0.57 2.22
CA GLU A 45 -4.74 -1.15 2.03
C GLU A 45 -4.23 -0.96 0.59
N THR A 46 -5.12 -1.14 -0.40
CA THR A 46 -4.77 -0.89 -1.81
C THR A 46 -4.47 0.58 -2.06
N MET A 47 -5.29 1.48 -1.51
CA MET A 47 -5.08 2.93 -1.65
C MET A 47 -3.74 3.38 -1.04
N ALA A 48 -3.38 2.89 0.15
CA ALA A 48 -2.07 3.16 0.74
C ALA A 48 -0.92 2.77 -0.20
N ALA A 49 -1.03 1.63 -0.90
CA ALA A 49 -0.01 1.18 -1.83
C ALA A 49 0.06 2.02 -3.11
N ILE A 50 -1.09 2.42 -3.67
CA ILE A 50 -1.17 3.32 -4.83
C ILE A 50 -0.48 4.64 -4.50
N GLU A 51 -0.86 5.24 -3.38
CA GLU A 51 -0.36 6.54 -2.93
C GLU A 51 1.14 6.51 -2.62
N ALA A 52 1.63 5.43 -2.01
CA ALA A 52 3.06 5.26 -1.79
C ALA A 52 3.86 5.18 -3.10
N LEU A 53 3.36 4.45 -4.10
CA LEU A 53 4.03 4.30 -5.39
C LEU A 53 3.99 5.59 -6.23
N ASN A 54 2.93 6.40 -6.10
CA ASN A 54 2.80 7.70 -6.77
C ASN A 54 3.86 8.72 -6.32
N VAL A 55 4.31 8.64 -5.07
CA VAL A 55 5.32 9.56 -4.52
C VAL A 55 6.76 9.14 -4.86
N LEU A 56 6.94 7.93 -5.39
CA LEU A 56 8.24 7.40 -5.78
C LEU A 56 8.54 7.65 -7.26
N SER A 57 9.81 7.95 -7.55
CA SER A 57 10.29 7.95 -8.94
C SER A 57 10.18 6.54 -9.52
N SER A 58 9.69 6.43 -10.74
CA SER A 58 9.42 5.17 -11.44
C SER A 58 10.66 4.30 -11.65
N SER A 59 11.87 4.86 -11.61
CA SER A 59 13.12 4.08 -11.76
C SER A 59 13.56 3.33 -10.50
N ARG A 60 12.85 3.51 -9.36
CA ARG A 60 13.29 2.95 -8.08
C ARG A 60 12.67 1.60 -7.79
N SER A 61 13.52 0.61 -7.51
CA SER A 61 13.05 -0.71 -7.06
C SER A 61 12.62 -0.68 -5.60
N VAL A 62 11.47 -1.29 -5.30
CA VAL A 62 10.79 -1.20 -3.99
C VAL A 62 10.47 -2.59 -3.43
N VAL A 63 10.42 -2.67 -2.10
CA VAL A 63 9.86 -3.82 -1.37
C VAL A 63 8.69 -3.30 -0.56
N ARG A 64 7.49 -3.77 -0.88
CA ARG A 64 6.28 -3.42 -0.15
C ARG A 64 5.98 -4.49 0.89
N HIS A 65 5.77 -4.03 2.12
CA HIS A 65 5.34 -4.82 3.26
C HIS A 65 3.85 -4.59 3.48
N SER A 66 3.05 -5.66 3.39
CA SER A 66 1.61 -5.61 3.63
C SER A 66 1.15 -6.97 4.16
N ASP A 67 0.12 -6.98 5.00
CA ASP A 67 -0.59 -8.19 5.44
C ASP A 67 -1.81 -8.50 4.53
N SER A 68 -2.11 -7.62 3.57
CA SER A 68 -3.25 -7.72 2.67
C SER A 68 -3.09 -8.83 1.64
N GLN A 69 -3.83 -9.94 1.83
CA GLN A 69 -3.76 -11.06 0.89
C GLN A 69 -4.20 -10.67 -0.52
N LEU A 70 -5.26 -9.85 -0.67
CA LEU A 70 -5.74 -9.43 -1.99
C LEU A 70 -4.69 -8.61 -2.71
N LEU A 71 -4.09 -7.64 -2.04
CA LEU A 71 -3.07 -6.78 -2.62
C LEU A 71 -1.79 -7.54 -2.96
N ILE A 72 -1.39 -8.53 -2.13
CA ILE A 72 -0.28 -9.43 -2.44
C ILE A 72 -0.60 -10.22 -3.71
N LYS A 73 -1.75 -10.89 -3.77
CA LYS A 73 -2.16 -11.71 -4.92
C LYS A 73 -2.30 -10.90 -6.20
N ALA A 74 -2.80 -9.66 -6.10
CA ALA A 74 -2.92 -8.72 -7.21
C ALA A 74 -1.57 -8.36 -7.84
N MET A 75 -0.51 -8.31 -7.03
CA MET A 75 0.84 -7.93 -7.48
C MET A 75 1.73 -9.12 -7.86
N THR A 76 1.48 -10.32 -7.33
CA THR A 76 2.39 -11.47 -7.52
C THR A 76 1.89 -12.51 -8.51
N LEU A 77 0.57 -12.68 -8.65
CA LEU A 77 0.01 -13.83 -9.37
C LEU A 77 -0.67 -13.48 -10.70
N GLY A 78 -0.64 -12.19 -11.11
CA GLY A 78 -1.43 -11.73 -12.25
C GLY A 78 -2.90 -12.15 -12.13
N TRP A 79 -3.39 -12.26 -10.89
CA TRP A 79 -4.62 -12.99 -10.61
C TRP A 79 -5.82 -12.26 -11.22
N LYS A 80 -6.82 -13.00 -11.72
CA LYS A 80 -8.06 -12.45 -12.28
C LYS A 80 -8.82 -11.75 -11.16
N ARG A 81 -8.58 -10.45 -11.04
CA ARG A 81 -9.06 -9.63 -9.95
C ARG A 81 -10.57 -9.40 -10.16
N LYS A 82 -11.37 -9.67 -9.11
CA LYS A 82 -12.86 -9.70 -9.15
C LYS A 82 -13.49 -8.67 -8.22
N GLN A 83 -12.70 -8.00 -7.39
CA GLN A 83 -13.17 -7.10 -6.33
C GLN A 83 -12.32 -5.84 -6.35
N ASN A 84 -12.97 -4.67 -6.26
CA ASN A 84 -12.33 -3.35 -6.34
C ASN A 84 -11.73 -3.04 -7.73
N GLN A 85 -12.45 -3.38 -8.80
CA GLN A 85 -12.00 -3.18 -10.19
C GLN A 85 -11.56 -1.75 -10.52
N ASP A 86 -12.14 -0.76 -9.83
CA ASP A 86 -11.72 0.64 -9.89
C ASP A 86 -10.28 0.83 -9.39
N LEU A 87 -9.96 0.34 -8.18
CA LEU A 87 -8.62 0.44 -7.62
C LEU A 87 -7.60 -0.45 -8.33
N GLU A 88 -8.06 -1.51 -8.99
CA GLU A 88 -7.19 -2.36 -9.81
C GLU A 88 -6.63 -1.59 -11.01
N ALA A 89 -7.48 -0.81 -11.69
CA ALA A 89 -7.06 0.04 -12.80
C ALA A 89 -6.08 1.12 -12.34
N ASP A 90 -6.36 1.76 -11.20
CA ASP A 90 -5.48 2.77 -10.61
C ASP A 90 -4.13 2.16 -10.21
N LEU A 91 -4.14 0.97 -9.59
CA LEU A 91 -2.91 0.26 -9.22
C LEU A 91 -2.08 -0.07 -10.46
N ASP A 92 -2.70 -0.53 -11.54
CA ASP A 92 -1.99 -0.82 -12.79
C ASP A 92 -1.40 0.46 -13.41
N GLN A 93 -2.13 1.58 -13.41
CA GLN A 93 -1.62 2.87 -13.90
C GLN A 93 -0.37 3.32 -13.16
N VAL A 94 -0.30 3.09 -11.85
CA VAL A 94 0.86 3.49 -11.05
C VAL A 94 2.01 2.48 -11.15
N VAL A 95 1.70 1.19 -11.29
CA VAL A 95 2.71 0.13 -11.34
C VAL A 95 3.41 0.03 -12.71
N MET A 96 2.68 0.22 -13.80
CA MET A 96 3.22 0.06 -15.16
C MET A 96 4.42 0.95 -15.47
N PRO A 97 4.43 2.26 -15.14
CA PRO A 97 5.59 3.12 -15.35
C PRO A 97 6.86 2.61 -14.65
N HIS A 98 6.73 1.99 -13.48
CA HIS A 98 7.87 1.43 -12.75
C HIS A 98 8.44 0.22 -13.47
N PHE A 99 7.59 -0.70 -13.94
CA PHE A 99 8.05 -1.83 -14.75
C PHE A 99 8.67 -1.39 -16.08
N SER A 100 8.07 -0.41 -16.77
CA SER A 100 8.63 0.14 -18.01
C SER A 100 9.99 0.81 -17.81
N ALA A 101 10.24 1.39 -16.63
CA ALA A 101 11.54 1.95 -16.25
C ALA A 101 12.56 0.89 -15.78
N GLY A 102 12.19 -0.40 -15.80
CA GLY A 102 13.03 -1.51 -15.33
C GLY A 102 13.11 -1.65 -13.81
N ALA A 103 12.25 -0.96 -13.05
CA ALA A 103 12.19 -1.10 -11.61
C ALA A 103 11.56 -2.43 -11.20
N ASN A 104 12.08 -3.01 -10.12
CA ASN A 104 11.56 -4.24 -9.54
C ASN A 104 10.68 -3.89 -8.33
N ILE A 105 9.38 -4.16 -8.44
CA ILE A 105 8.41 -4.04 -7.35
C ILE A 105 8.20 -5.43 -6.74
N ARG A 106 8.75 -5.66 -5.55
CA ARG A 106 8.49 -6.88 -4.76
C ARG A 106 7.45 -6.60 -3.70
N THR A 107 6.60 -7.58 -3.42
CA THR A 107 5.72 -7.58 -2.25
C THR A 107 6.12 -8.71 -1.32
N THR A 108 6.25 -8.40 -0.03
CA THR A 108 6.50 -9.37 1.03
C THR A 108 5.40 -9.27 2.08
N THR A 109 4.94 -10.43 2.56
CA THR A 109 4.02 -10.49 3.70
C THR A 109 4.75 -10.07 4.97
N VAL A 110 4.17 -9.16 5.72
CA VAL A 110 4.64 -8.79 7.07
C VAL A 110 3.49 -8.97 8.04
N ALA A 111 3.79 -9.57 9.20
CA ALA A 111 2.79 -9.70 10.24
C ALA A 111 2.45 -8.31 10.80
N ARG A 112 1.15 -8.02 10.97
CA ARG A 112 0.66 -6.76 11.54
C ARG A 112 1.31 -6.40 12.88
N HIS A 113 1.56 -7.40 13.73
CA HIS A 113 2.19 -7.26 15.05
C HIS A 113 3.73 -7.27 15.02
N SER A 114 4.34 -7.26 13.84
CA SER A 114 5.80 -7.04 13.75
C SER A 114 6.14 -5.58 14.05
N PRO A 115 7.40 -5.25 14.41
CA PRO A 115 7.81 -3.86 14.61
C PRO A 115 7.46 -2.95 13.42
N ASP A 116 7.62 -3.45 12.19
CA ASP A 116 7.32 -2.73 10.96
C ASP A 116 5.81 -2.50 10.74
N GLY A 117 5.00 -3.53 11.01
CA GLY A 117 3.54 -3.44 10.93
C GLY A 117 2.99 -2.49 12.00
N GLU A 118 3.48 -2.61 13.24
CA GLU A 118 3.10 -1.71 14.33
C GLU A 118 3.49 -0.26 14.06
N MET A 119 4.62 -0.01 13.40
CA MET A 119 5.06 1.34 13.07
C MET A 119 4.03 2.07 12.21
N VAL A 120 3.57 1.46 11.11
CA VAL A 120 2.58 2.08 10.21
C VAL A 120 1.19 2.10 10.85
N GLN A 121 0.82 1.10 11.64
CA GLN A 121 -0.43 1.08 12.40
C GLN A 121 -0.49 2.21 13.44
N ARG A 122 0.59 2.44 14.21
CA ARG A 122 0.67 3.54 15.18
C ARG A 122 0.61 4.89 14.50
N PHE A 123 1.23 5.02 13.33
CA PHE A 123 1.15 6.24 12.53
C PHE A 123 -0.29 6.52 12.10
N LEU A 124 -0.99 5.53 11.53
CA LEU A 124 -2.37 5.66 11.08
C LEU A 124 -3.34 6.02 12.22
N VAL A 125 -3.25 5.33 13.36
CA VAL A 125 -4.16 5.56 14.50
C VAL A 125 -3.96 6.93 15.16
N ARG A 126 -2.77 7.54 15.04
CA ARG A 126 -2.54 8.91 15.55
C ARG A 126 -3.32 9.98 14.77
N LEU A 127 -3.80 9.64 13.58
CA LEU A 127 -4.36 10.58 12.60
C LEU A 127 -5.88 10.43 12.43
N LEU A 128 -6.48 9.42 13.06
CA LEU A 128 -7.91 9.13 13.11
C LEU A 128 -8.45 9.40 14.51
#